data_AF-A0A8T0DU00-F1
#
_entry.id   AF-A0A8T0DU00-F1
#
_cell.length_a   1.000
_cell.length_b   1.000
_cell.length_c   1.000
_cell.angle_alpha   90.00
_cell.angle_beta   90.00
_cell.angle_gamma   90.00
#
_symmetry.space_group_name_H-M   'P 1'
#
loop_
_entity.id
_entity.type
_entity.pdbx_description
1 polymer ?
#
loop_
_entity_poly.entity_id
_entity_poly.type
_entity_poly.pdbx_seq_one_letter_code
_entity_poly.pdbx_strand_id
1 'polypeptide(L)'
;MQFHYSKLDLILRANGVGSKFDIILWDRWMEAHNANKLRYQLNQPKLVVVDDSPLKPLILAIPERFQLRRAPFMATNLDEPLLDGSFNFNKITPEEVLLKIVPNESEEKHSLLLANISPFSVLHCLFVPEPMSRFNQIFFVNSA
;
A
#
# COMPACT_ATOMS: atom_id res chain seq x y z
N MET A 1 -3.89 7.61 12.87
CA MET A 1 -2.69 8.16 13.55
C MET A 1 -1.95 9.07 12.60
N GLN A 2 -1.45 10.23 13.06
CA GLN A 2 -0.59 11.10 12.24
C GLN A 2 0.88 10.72 12.44
N PHE A 3 1.60 10.53 11.35
CA PHE A 3 3.04 10.33 11.34
C PHE A 3 3.69 11.55 10.70
N HIS A 4 4.32 12.33 11.56
CA HIS A 4 5.09 13.51 11.22
C HIS A 4 6.49 13.07 10.79
N TYR A 5 6.92 13.45 9.59
CA TYR A 5 8.22 13.07 9.05
C TYR A 5 9.01 14.29 8.57
N SER A 6 10.32 14.16 8.68
CA SER A 6 11.33 15.04 8.12
C SER A 6 12.17 14.28 7.09
N LYS A 7 13.03 14.98 6.35
CA LYS A 7 14.00 14.33 5.44
C LYS A 7 14.92 13.33 6.17
N LEU A 8 15.16 13.51 7.47
CA LEU A 8 16.00 12.62 8.28
C LEU A 8 15.33 11.27 8.56
N ASP A 9 14.00 11.20 8.49
CA ASP A 9 13.22 9.98 8.71
C ASP A 9 13.11 9.10 7.46
N LEU A 10 13.49 9.64 6.29
CA LEU A 10 13.49 8.93 5.00
C LEU A 10 14.87 8.36 4.63
N ILE A 11 15.84 8.39 5.55
CA ILE A 11 17.17 7.81 5.34
C ILE A 11 17.09 6.31 5.66
N LEU A 12 17.28 5.48 4.64
CA LEU A 12 17.45 4.03 4.80
C LEU A 12 18.69 3.75 5.66
N ARG A 13 18.48 3.19 6.85
CA ARG A 13 19.58 2.75 7.73
C ARG A 13 19.79 1.25 7.56
N ALA A 14 20.97 0.87 7.07
CA ALA A 14 21.34 -0.54 6.88
C ALA A 14 21.75 -1.26 8.19
N ASN A 15 21.49 -0.65 9.36
CA ASN A 15 21.95 -1.17 10.65
C ASN A 15 21.07 -2.28 11.23
N GLY A 16 20.04 -2.72 10.49
CA GLY A 16 19.13 -3.80 10.90
C GLY A 16 18.16 -3.43 12.02
N VAL A 17 18.18 -2.18 12.51
CA VAL A 17 17.26 -1.69 13.53
C VAL A 17 16.12 -0.95 12.83
N GLY A 18 14.89 -1.42 13.04
CA GLY A 18 13.70 -0.75 12.51
C GLY A 18 13.59 0.68 13.03
N SER A 19 13.32 1.61 12.11
CA SER A 19 13.04 3.00 12.47
C SER A 19 11.72 3.11 13.25
N LYS A 20 11.45 4.30 13.82
CA LYS A 20 10.13 4.60 14.40
C LYS A 20 9.00 4.34 13.40
N PHE A 21 9.23 4.65 12.12
CA PHE A 21 8.26 4.39 11.07
C PHE A 21 8.03 2.88 10.89
N ASP A 22 9.10 2.09 10.80
CA ASP A 22 9.00 0.64 10.57
C ASP A 22 8.26 -0.06 11.72
N ILE A 23 8.55 0.32 12.96
CA ILE A 23 7.89 -0.23 14.15
C ILE A 23 6.39 0.09 14.13
N ILE A 24 6.05 1.35 13.91
CA ILE A 24 4.65 1.78 13.88
C ILE A 24 3.90 1.11 12.71
N LEU A 25 4.53 1.05 11.53
CA LEU A 25 3.93 0.43 10.36
C LEU A 25 3.68 -1.05 10.60
N TRP A 26 4.67 -1.76 11.16
CA TRP A 26 4.54 -3.16 11.54
C TRP A 26 3.36 -3.38 12.47
N ASP A 27 3.30 -2.64 13.58
CA ASP A 27 2.25 -2.80 14.59
C ASP A 27 0.86 -2.57 13.99
N ARG A 28 0.70 -1.50 13.20
CA ARG A 28 -0.58 -1.16 12.57
C ARG A 28 -1.00 -2.18 11.52
N TRP A 29 -0.06 -2.65 10.72
CA TRP A 29 -0.37 -3.66 9.71
C TRP A 29 -0.76 -4.99 10.37
N MET A 30 -0.04 -5.40 11.42
CA MET A 30 -0.36 -6.60 12.19
C MET A 30 -1.70 -6.47 12.92
N GLU A 31 -2.03 -5.30 13.46
CA GLU A 31 -3.34 -5.00 14.05
C GLU A 31 -4.46 -5.21 13.01
N ALA A 32 -4.33 -4.62 11.81
CA ALA A 32 -5.30 -4.77 10.74
C ALA A 32 -5.42 -6.22 10.25
N HIS A 33 -4.29 -6.91 10.12
CA HIS A 33 -4.24 -8.33 9.76
C HIS A 33 -4.96 -9.19 10.81
N ASN A 34 -4.55 -9.11 12.07
CA ASN A 34 -5.08 -9.96 13.15
C ASN A 34 -6.55 -9.65 13.48
N ALA A 35 -7.01 -8.43 13.25
CA ALA A 35 -8.41 -8.03 13.40
C ALA A 35 -9.31 -8.38 12.20
N ASN A 36 -8.82 -9.17 11.22
CA ASN A 36 -9.55 -9.54 9.99
C ASN A 36 -10.04 -8.32 9.18
N LYS A 37 -9.28 -7.21 9.18
CA LYS A 37 -9.62 -6.02 8.38
C LYS A 37 -9.14 -6.12 6.94
N LEU A 38 -8.21 -7.03 6.66
CA LEU A 38 -7.82 -7.41 5.31
C LEU A 38 -8.83 -8.40 4.74
N ARG A 39 -8.89 -8.51 3.41
CA ARG A 39 -9.89 -9.34 2.74
C ARG A 39 -9.71 -10.84 3.01
N TYR A 40 -8.50 -11.26 3.33
CA TYR A 40 -8.15 -12.60 3.77
C TYR A 40 -6.95 -12.53 4.70
N GLN A 41 -6.80 -13.57 5.52
CA GLN A 41 -5.61 -13.78 6.32
C GLN A 41 -4.46 -14.19 5.41
N LEU A 42 -3.31 -13.54 5.54
CA LEU A 42 -2.12 -13.92 4.79
C LEU A 42 -1.43 -15.07 5.54
N ASN A 43 -1.91 -16.28 5.29
CA ASN A 43 -1.30 -17.50 5.81
C ASN A 43 -0.14 -17.89 4.89
N GLN A 44 1.09 -17.88 5.43
CA GLN A 44 2.37 -18.24 4.80
C GLN A 44 2.24 -18.69 3.32
N PRO A 45 2.33 -17.75 2.36
CA PRO A 45 2.08 -18.07 0.96
C PRO A 45 3.12 -19.07 0.45
N LYS A 46 2.67 -20.05 -0.34
CA LYS A 46 3.58 -21.03 -0.93
C LYS A 46 4.41 -20.34 -2.01
N LEU A 47 5.71 -20.26 -1.78
CA LEU A 47 6.70 -19.76 -2.74
C LEU A 47 7.29 -20.94 -3.52
N VAL A 48 7.31 -20.83 -4.84
CA VAL A 48 8.02 -21.76 -5.73
C VAL A 48 9.01 -20.94 -6.55
N VAL A 49 10.28 -21.33 -6.50
CA VAL A 49 11.32 -20.79 -7.37
C VAL A 49 11.44 -21.70 -8.59
N VAL A 50 11.44 -21.13 -9.79
CA VAL A 50 11.67 -21.91 -11.02
C VAL A 50 13.15 -21.83 -11.36
N ASP A 51 13.91 -22.80 -10.88
CA ASP A 51 15.37 -22.81 -10.96
C ASP A 51 15.91 -23.07 -12.37
N ASP A 52 15.14 -23.74 -13.23
CA ASP A 52 15.52 -24.10 -14.60
C ASP A 52 15.43 -22.93 -15.60
N SER A 53 15.12 -21.72 -15.12
CA SER A 53 15.06 -20.50 -15.94
C SER A 53 16.19 -19.54 -15.58
N PRO A 54 16.89 -18.93 -16.56
CA PRO A 54 17.87 -17.89 -16.28
C PRO A 54 17.24 -16.65 -15.62
N LEU A 55 15.91 -16.46 -15.73
CA LEU A 55 15.17 -15.37 -15.09
C LEU A 55 14.82 -15.67 -13.62
N LYS A 56 14.87 -16.93 -13.20
CA LYS A 56 14.51 -17.41 -11.84
C LYS A 56 13.20 -16.81 -11.30
N PRO A 57 12.07 -16.95 -12.01
CA PRO A 57 10.81 -16.37 -11.57
C PRO A 57 10.35 -17.00 -10.25
N LEU A 58 9.75 -16.16 -9.41
CA LEU A 58 9.14 -16.53 -8.14
C LEU A 58 7.63 -16.62 -8.31
N ILE A 59 7.05 -17.78 -7.99
CA ILE A 59 5.62 -18.02 -8.02
C ILE A 59 5.11 -18.01 -6.58
N LEU A 60 4.26 -17.03 -6.26
CA LEU A 60 3.54 -16.93 -4.99
C LEU A 60 2.11 -17.43 -5.19
N ALA A 61 1.78 -18.58 -4.62
CA ALA A 61 0.43 -19.14 -4.69
C ALA A 61 -0.42 -18.64 -3.52
N ILE A 62 -1.39 -17.78 -3.82
CA ILE A 62 -2.35 -17.20 -2.85
C ILE A 62 -3.78 -17.34 -3.42
N PRO A 63 -4.42 -18.50 -3.28
CA PRO A 63 -5.74 -18.76 -3.88
C PRO A 63 -6.82 -17.76 -3.46
N GLU A 64 -6.84 -17.38 -2.18
CA GLU A 64 -7.77 -16.41 -1.60
C GLU A 64 -7.65 -15.06 -2.29
N ARG A 65 -6.43 -14.65 -2.66
CA ARG A 65 -6.21 -13.41 -3.41
C ARG A 65 -6.91 -13.44 -4.76
N PHE A 66 -6.88 -14.57 -5.45
CA PHE A 66 -7.52 -14.71 -6.75
C PHE A 66 -9.05 -14.75 -6.63
N GLN A 67 -9.56 -15.53 -5.67
CA GLN A 67 -10.99 -15.73 -5.46
C GLN A 67 -11.68 -14.48 -4.89
N LEU A 68 -10.99 -13.78 -4.00
CA LEU A 68 -11.55 -12.65 -3.29
C LEU A 68 -11.15 -11.31 -3.89
N ARG A 69 -10.35 -11.20 -4.95
CA ARG A 69 -10.00 -9.87 -5.51
C ARG A 69 -11.23 -9.03 -5.87
N ARG A 70 -11.10 -7.70 -5.82
CA ARG A 70 -12.14 -6.79 -6.36
C ARG A 70 -12.35 -7.11 -7.84
N ALA A 71 -13.61 -7.16 -8.27
CA ALA A 71 -13.94 -7.27 -9.68
C ALA A 71 -13.34 -6.06 -10.42
N PRO A 72 -12.70 -6.25 -11.58
CA PRO A 72 -12.20 -5.13 -12.36
C PRO A 72 -13.36 -4.20 -12.74
N PHE A 73 -13.09 -2.89 -12.72
CA PHE A 73 -14.03 -1.91 -13.25
C PHE A 73 -14.08 -2.06 -14.78
N MET A 74 -15.29 -2.13 -15.33
CA MET A 74 -15.52 -2.20 -16.76
C MET A 74 -15.55 -0.79 -17.33
N ALA A 75 -14.37 -0.23 -17.64
CA ALA A 75 -14.30 1.06 -18.32
C ALA A 75 -14.92 0.96 -19.70
N THR A 76 -15.78 1.92 -20.04
CA THR A 76 -16.42 1.99 -21.37
C THR A 76 -15.69 2.93 -22.32
N ASN A 77 -14.90 3.85 -21.78
CA ASN A 77 -14.08 4.80 -22.51
C ASN A 77 -12.78 5.09 -21.72
N LEU A 78 -11.71 5.48 -22.43
CA LEU A 78 -10.47 5.96 -21.81
C LEU A 78 -10.65 7.30 -21.10
N ASP A 79 -11.50 8.18 -21.63
CA ASP A 79 -11.75 9.52 -21.10
C ASP A 79 -12.97 9.58 -20.17
N GLU A 80 -13.36 8.44 -19.56
CA GLU A 80 -14.50 8.38 -18.64
C GLU A 80 -14.21 9.19 -17.36
N PRO A 81 -15.08 10.15 -16.97
CA PRO A 81 -14.82 11.00 -15.82
C PRO A 81 -14.83 10.19 -14.52
N LEU A 82 -13.88 10.49 -13.63
CA LEU A 82 -13.81 9.89 -12.30
C LEU A 82 -14.90 10.47 -11.38
N LEU A 83 -16.11 9.91 -11.49
CA LEU A 83 -17.22 10.18 -10.60
C LEU A 83 -16.87 9.92 -9.12
N ASP A 84 -17.57 10.61 -8.22
CA ASP A 84 -17.42 10.42 -6.79
C ASP A 84 -17.70 8.96 -6.42
N GLY A 85 -16.74 8.32 -5.75
CA GLY A 85 -16.85 6.91 -5.43
C GLY A 85 -16.76 5.97 -6.64
N SER A 86 -16.24 6.39 -7.79
CA SER A 86 -15.80 5.46 -8.86
C SER A 86 -14.30 5.18 -8.78
N PHE A 87 -13.51 6.16 -8.32
CA PHE A 87 -12.06 5.99 -8.11
C PHE A 87 -11.77 5.15 -6.87
N ASN A 88 -10.90 4.14 -7.01
CA ASN A 88 -10.60 3.19 -5.93
C ASN A 88 -10.06 3.87 -4.66
N PHE A 89 -9.32 4.96 -4.80
CA PHE A 89 -8.75 5.69 -3.67
C PHE A 89 -9.71 6.74 -3.07
N ASN A 90 -10.93 6.89 -3.63
CA ASN A 90 -12.03 7.59 -2.96
C ASN A 90 -12.95 6.63 -2.18
N LYS A 91 -12.69 5.32 -2.21
CA LYS A 91 -13.41 4.28 -1.46
C LYS A 91 -12.66 3.79 -0.22
N ILE A 92 -11.68 4.56 0.25
CA ILE A 92 -10.85 4.18 1.39
C ILE A 92 -11.74 4.19 2.64
N THR A 93 -11.88 3.04 3.30
CA THR A 93 -12.54 2.99 4.60
C THR A 93 -11.54 3.35 5.71
N PRO A 94 -11.99 3.86 6.87
CA PRO A 94 -11.09 4.19 7.98
C PRO A 94 -10.19 3.03 8.42
N GLU A 95 -10.65 1.79 8.26
CA GLU A 95 -9.91 0.57 8.58
C GLU A 95 -8.77 0.27 7.60
N GLU A 96 -8.82 0.81 6.37
CA GLU A 96 -7.74 0.67 5.39
C GLU A 96 -6.56 1.61 5.74
N VAL A 97 -6.78 2.66 6.55
CA VAL A 97 -5.78 3.70 6.84
C VAL A 97 -4.84 3.27 7.97
N LEU A 98 -3.58 2.98 7.64
CA LEU A 98 -2.55 2.67 8.63
C LEU A 98 -1.97 3.97 9.23
N LEU A 99 -1.57 4.91 8.37
CA LEU A 99 -0.95 6.17 8.76
C LEU A 99 -1.42 7.32 7.88
N LYS A 100 -1.66 8.48 8.51
CA LYS A 100 -1.70 9.77 7.82
C LYS A 100 -0.29 10.37 7.88
N ILE A 101 0.39 10.41 6.75
CA ILE A 101 1.76 10.91 6.63
C ILE A 101 1.69 12.40 6.33
N VAL A 102 2.25 13.21 7.23
CA VAL A 102 2.19 14.68 7.16
C VAL A 102 3.63 15.23 7.19
N PRO A 103 4.05 16.02 6.19
CA PRO A 103 5.33 16.71 6.25
C PRO A 103 5.34 17.69 7.43
N ASN A 104 6.45 17.77 8.16
CA ASN A 104 6.58 18.77 9.23
C ASN A 104 6.45 20.22 8.73
N GLU A 105 6.71 20.45 7.44
CA GLU A 105 6.76 21.76 6.82
C GLU A 105 5.39 22.25 6.30
N SER A 106 4.37 21.37 6.20
CA SER A 106 3.02 21.76 5.73
C SER A 106 1.97 20.71 6.10
N GLU A 107 0.91 21.14 6.81
CA GLU A 107 -0.24 20.28 7.13
C GLU A 107 -1.27 20.17 5.99
N GLU A 108 -1.22 21.08 5.01
CA GLU A 108 -2.20 21.15 3.91
C GLU A 108 -2.05 19.97 2.95
N LYS A 109 -0.83 19.47 2.77
CA LYS A 109 -0.55 18.29 1.95
C LYS A 109 -0.31 17.09 2.83
N HIS A 110 -1.19 16.11 2.74
CA HIS A 110 -1.01 14.83 3.44
C HIS A 110 -1.07 13.68 2.45
N SER A 111 -0.33 12.63 2.79
CA SER A 111 -0.41 11.35 2.13
C SER A 111 -1.03 10.33 3.08
N LEU A 112 -1.68 9.32 2.53
CA LEU A 112 -2.13 8.17 3.30
C LEU A 112 -1.23 6.99 3.00
N LEU A 113 -0.85 6.27 4.04
CA LEU A 113 -0.36 4.92 3.91
C LEU A 113 -1.49 3.97 4.28
N LEU A 114 -1.91 3.18 3.30
CA LEU A 114 -3.02 2.26 3.43
C LEU A 114 -2.50 0.83 3.48
N ALA A 115 -3.19 -0.04 4.21
CA ALA A 115 -3.02 -1.47 4.01
C ALA A 115 -3.55 -1.83 2.62
N ASN A 116 -2.79 -2.60 1.84
CA ASN A 116 -3.40 -3.23 0.69
C ASN A 116 -4.32 -4.32 1.22
N ILE A 117 -5.64 -4.12 1.13
CA ILE A 117 -6.63 -5.07 1.64
C ILE A 117 -6.60 -6.44 0.95
N SER A 118 -5.84 -6.60 -0.14
CA SER A 118 -5.55 -7.89 -0.80
C SER A 118 -4.03 -8.12 -0.83
N PRO A 119 -3.41 -8.32 0.34
CA PRO A 119 -1.96 -8.40 0.49
C PRO A 119 -1.39 -9.68 -0.13
N PHE A 120 -0.23 -9.60 -0.79
CA PHE A 120 0.50 -10.83 -1.19
C PHE A 120 1.74 -11.10 -0.32
N SER A 121 2.10 -10.13 0.52
CA SER A 121 3.19 -10.20 1.48
C SER A 121 2.82 -9.42 2.74
N VAL A 122 3.50 -9.73 3.84
CA VAL A 122 3.44 -8.91 5.06
C VAL A 122 3.91 -7.50 4.73
N LEU A 123 3.28 -6.50 5.34
CA LEU A 123 3.46 -5.07 5.06
C LEU A 123 3.15 -4.62 3.62
N HIS A 124 2.41 -5.38 2.82
CA HIS A 124 1.96 -4.89 1.52
C HIS A 124 1.00 -3.70 1.71
N CYS A 125 1.48 -2.50 1.38
CA CYS A 125 0.80 -1.22 1.59
C CYS A 125 0.65 -0.45 0.27
N LEU A 126 -0.20 0.59 0.30
CA LEU A 126 -0.37 1.56 -0.77
C LEU A 126 -0.01 2.94 -0.22
N PHE A 127 0.88 3.66 -0.90
CA PHE A 127 1.16 5.06 -0.62
C PHE A 127 0.29 5.93 -1.54
N VAL A 128 -0.56 6.77 -0.94
CA VAL A 128 -1.55 7.57 -1.66
C VAL A 128 -1.31 9.05 -1.34
N PRO A 129 -0.55 9.77 -2.18
CA PRO A 129 -0.38 11.20 -2.02
C PRO A 129 -1.68 11.92 -2.38
N GLU A 130 -2.06 12.90 -1.56
CA GLU A 130 -3.19 13.80 -1.84
C GLU A 130 -4.46 13.06 -2.32
N PRO A 131 -5.03 12.16 -1.50
CA PRO A 131 -6.10 11.23 -1.92
C PRO A 131 -7.35 11.94 -2.47
N MET A 132 -7.57 13.20 -2.09
CA MET A 132 -8.71 14.00 -2.53
C MET A 132 -8.52 14.61 -3.92
N SER A 133 -7.29 14.71 -4.42
CA SER A 133 -6.97 15.40 -5.67
C SER A 133 -7.19 14.55 -6.92
N ARG A 134 -7.44 13.24 -6.78
CA ARG A 134 -7.77 12.30 -7.89
C ARG A 134 -6.78 12.33 -9.05
N PHE A 135 -5.52 12.60 -8.75
CA PHE A 135 -4.48 12.65 -9.78
C PHE A 135 -4.16 11.27 -10.34
N ASN A 136 -3.86 11.23 -11.63
CA ASN A 136 -3.12 10.11 -12.20
C ASN A 136 -1.78 9.99 -11.47
N GLN A 137 -1.45 8.79 -11.01
CA GLN A 137 -0.21 8.57 -10.25
C GLN A 137 0.97 8.52 -11.22
N ILE A 138 1.64 9.67 -11.37
CA ILE A 138 2.88 9.80 -12.15
C ILE A 138 4.01 9.99 -11.14
N PHE A 139 5.00 9.10 -11.17
CA PHE A 139 6.22 9.28 -10.42
C PHE A 139 7.21 10.10 -11.23
N PHE A 140 7.54 11.29 -10.72
CA PHE A 140 8.68 12.06 -11.23
C PHE A 140 9.91 11.66 -10.44
N VAL A 141 10.90 11.09 -11.12
CA VAL A 141 12.23 10.95 -10.56
C VAL A 141 12.93 12.27 -10.81
N ASN A 142 13.06 13.10 -9.77
CA ASN A 142 13.94 14.25 -9.84
C ASN A 142 15.37 13.70 -9.84
N SER A 143 16.06 13.82 -10.99
CA SER A 143 17.50 13.59 -11.08
C SER A 143 18.18 14.51 -10.07
N ALA A 144 18.84 13.92 -9.09
CA ALA A 144 19.68 14.64 -8.12
C ALA A 144 20.95 15.18 -8.78
#